data_AF-A0A7R7ZMM0-F1
#
_entry.id   AF-A0A7R7ZMM0-F1
#
_cell.length_a   1.000
_cell.length_b   1.000
_cell.length_c   1.000
_cell.angle_alpha   90.00
_cell.angle_beta   90.00
_cell.angle_gamma   90.00
#
_symmetry.space_group_name_H-M   'P 1'
#
loop_
_entity.id
_entity.type
_entity.pdbx_description
1 polymer ?
#
loop_
_entity_poly.entity_id
_entity_poly.type
_entity_poly.pdbx_seq_one_letter_code
_entity_poly.pdbx_strand_id
1 'polypeptide(L)'
;MYFKNYAAALTAVLPIVAAQTYSDCNPTKKSCSPDNGQKEYTFSTDFTKDTSLNGWETAAGNVTFDDNGAAFTINQKGDAPTIDTKDYFFFGRVEVEMKAAPGTGVVSSIVMESDDLDEIDWEAVGGYTDRIETNYFGKGDTTTYDRETWVNLDTPQETFHTYTVDWTKDSITWLIDGNSVRTVKYAEAKDGSRYPQTPMKLRLGIWAGGDPDNGQGTIEWAGGETDYTQAPFSMYVKSVTVTNYNPADTYEWSDTSGSYQSIKASNGTSSDSSSSSTSSDSSSTTTGGSSTSTATGASTTSDSSSAATSTSDSTSGAGAGSGSSTSTGSGSGSDSASASGSGASASPTTFDGAASAVSNSFVAPALMLALFAAMFQL
;
A
#
# COMPACT_ATOMS: atom_id res chain seq x y z
N MET A 1 -1.01 44.92 43.79
CA MET A 1 -0.45 43.58 43.49
C MET A 1 -1.31 42.97 42.39
N TYR A 2 -0.84 42.96 41.15
CA TYR A 2 -1.54 42.33 40.03
C TYR A 2 -0.57 41.38 39.34
N PHE A 3 -0.88 40.09 39.39
CA PHE A 3 -0.17 39.02 38.71
C PHE A 3 -0.41 39.14 37.19
N LYS A 4 0.67 39.20 36.41
CA LYS A 4 0.62 39.03 34.95
C LYS A 4 0.83 37.55 34.64
N ASN A 5 -0.24 36.89 34.21
CA ASN A 5 -0.18 35.56 33.64
C ASN A 5 0.31 35.70 32.18
N TYR A 6 1.52 35.21 31.90
CA TYR A 6 2.00 35.06 30.54
C TYR A 6 1.49 33.71 30.01
N ALA A 7 0.55 33.76 29.08
CA ALA A 7 0.23 32.61 28.25
C ALA A 7 1.36 32.44 27.24
N ALA A 8 2.22 31.45 27.44
CA ALA A 8 3.16 30.99 26.44
C ALA A 8 2.36 30.29 25.33
N ALA A 9 2.42 30.81 24.10
CA ALA A 9 1.94 30.10 22.94
C ALA A 9 2.85 28.89 22.70
N LEU A 10 2.34 27.70 23.03
CA LEU A 10 3.01 26.43 22.75
C LEU A 10 2.88 26.17 21.25
N THR A 11 3.92 26.43 20.48
CA THR A 11 4.03 25.96 19.10
C THR A 11 4.15 24.44 19.16
N ALA A 12 3.08 23.73 18.82
CA ALA A 12 3.11 22.28 18.68
C ALA A 12 4.05 21.93 17.51
N VAL A 13 5.29 21.58 17.84
CA VAL A 13 6.18 20.87 16.91
C VAL A 13 5.63 19.45 16.88
N LEU A 14 4.87 19.11 15.83
CA LEU A 14 4.43 17.75 15.56
C LEU A 14 5.67 16.86 15.40
N PRO A 15 5.92 15.89 16.29
CA PRO A 15 6.92 14.87 16.05
C PRO A 15 6.34 13.91 15.01
N ILE A 16 6.90 13.97 13.80
CA ILE A 16 6.63 13.03 12.72
C ILE A 16 7.21 11.69 13.14
N VAL A 17 6.37 10.70 13.44
CA VAL A 17 6.84 9.32 13.54
C VAL A 17 6.91 8.80 12.13
N ALA A 18 8.13 8.71 11.61
CA ALA A 18 8.43 7.62 10.72
C ALA A 18 8.41 6.37 11.60
N ALA A 19 7.47 5.45 11.38
CA ALA A 19 7.84 4.06 11.48
C ALA A 19 9.02 3.94 10.52
N GLN A 20 10.26 3.91 11.03
CA GLN A 20 11.45 4.39 10.29
C GLN A 20 11.74 3.50 9.08
N THR A 21 11.09 3.79 7.96
CA THR A 21 11.56 3.50 6.62
C THR A 21 12.86 4.27 6.45
N TYR A 22 13.97 3.54 6.41
CA TYR A 22 15.31 4.09 6.34
C TYR A 22 16.07 3.38 5.23
N SER A 23 16.97 4.14 4.61
CA SER A 23 17.84 3.61 3.57
C SER A 23 19.29 3.85 3.96
N ASP A 24 20.07 2.77 3.99
CA ASP A 24 21.52 2.83 4.20
C ASP A 24 22.20 3.63 3.07
N CYS A 25 21.65 3.51 1.85
CA CYS A 25 22.11 4.24 0.70
C CYS A 25 20.96 4.74 -0.17
N ASN A 26 20.60 6.02 -0.01
CA ASN A 26 19.57 6.61 -0.87
C ASN A 26 20.14 7.04 -2.25
N PRO A 27 19.73 6.41 -3.36
CA PRO A 27 20.28 6.65 -4.70
C PRO A 27 19.87 8.00 -5.30
N THR A 28 18.85 8.67 -4.74
CA THR A 28 18.54 10.07 -5.13
C THR A 28 19.48 11.09 -4.51
N LYS A 29 20.32 10.68 -3.55
CA LYS A 29 21.26 11.56 -2.82
C LYS A 29 22.72 11.28 -3.11
N LYS A 30 23.07 10.04 -3.44
CA LYS A 30 24.45 9.58 -3.69
C LYS A 30 24.45 8.35 -4.60
N SER A 31 25.61 7.98 -5.13
CA SER A 31 25.77 6.70 -5.84
C SER A 31 25.71 5.55 -4.84
N CYS A 32 24.97 4.50 -5.19
CA CYS A 32 24.81 3.29 -4.40
C CYS A 32 25.27 2.06 -5.19
N SER A 33 25.55 0.97 -4.49
CA SER A 33 25.74 -0.32 -5.15
C SER A 33 24.42 -0.75 -5.81
N PRO A 34 24.46 -1.53 -6.90
CA PRO A 34 23.25 -2.13 -7.45
C PRO A 34 22.52 -3.00 -6.43
N ASP A 35 21.19 -2.95 -6.45
CA ASP A 35 20.33 -3.78 -5.63
C ASP A 35 20.41 -5.23 -6.11
N ASN A 36 20.50 -6.20 -5.21
CA ASN A 36 20.37 -7.62 -5.61
C ASN A 36 18.94 -7.88 -6.08
N GLY A 37 18.79 -8.47 -7.25
CA GLY A 37 17.48 -8.71 -7.85
C GLY A 37 16.95 -10.13 -7.63
N GLN A 38 15.64 -10.24 -7.49
CA GLN A 38 14.93 -11.51 -7.58
C GLN A 38 15.03 -12.01 -9.02
N LYS A 39 15.91 -12.98 -9.24
CA LYS A 39 16.23 -13.54 -10.57
C LYS A 39 15.10 -14.35 -11.19
N GLU A 40 14.28 -14.94 -10.33
CA GLU A 40 13.16 -15.78 -10.73
C GLU A 40 11.90 -14.94 -10.86
N TYR A 41 11.02 -15.34 -11.77
CA TYR A 41 9.72 -14.69 -11.95
C TYR A 41 8.85 -14.78 -10.70
N THR A 42 9.01 -15.84 -9.90
CA THR A 42 8.22 -16.06 -8.69
C THR A 42 9.12 -16.47 -7.52
N PHE A 43 8.91 -15.83 -6.38
CA PHE A 43 9.41 -16.24 -5.08
C PHE A 43 8.20 -16.53 -4.18
N SER A 44 8.18 -17.69 -3.54
CA SER A 44 7.08 -18.07 -2.65
C SER A 44 7.62 -18.72 -1.38
N THR A 45 6.98 -18.42 -0.26
CA THR A 45 7.26 -19.07 1.03
C THR A 45 5.94 -19.50 1.65
N ASP A 46 5.87 -20.75 2.10
CA ASP A 46 4.79 -21.27 2.94
C ASP A 46 5.38 -21.50 4.34
N PHE A 47 5.12 -20.55 5.25
CA PHE A 47 5.72 -20.56 6.59
C PHE A 47 5.16 -21.66 7.50
N THR A 48 4.10 -22.35 7.08
CA THR A 48 3.62 -23.56 7.77
C THR A 48 4.47 -24.79 7.45
N LYS A 49 5.30 -24.71 6.41
CA LYS A 49 6.16 -25.81 5.92
C LYS A 49 7.64 -25.49 5.97
N ASP A 50 8.01 -24.23 5.77
CA ASP A 50 9.39 -23.77 5.74
C ASP A 50 9.64 -22.69 6.79
N THR A 51 10.38 -23.07 7.83
CA THR A 51 10.79 -22.18 8.94
C THR A 51 12.24 -21.72 8.82
N SER A 52 12.91 -22.01 7.70
CA SER A 52 14.33 -21.71 7.52
C SER A 52 14.62 -20.25 7.17
N LEU A 53 13.58 -19.48 6.81
CA LEU A 53 13.70 -18.10 6.31
C LEU A 53 14.61 -17.98 5.08
N ASN A 54 14.67 -19.02 4.24
CA ASN A 54 15.38 -18.94 2.96
C ASN A 54 14.78 -17.83 2.08
N GLY A 55 15.62 -16.92 1.59
CA GLY A 55 15.19 -15.73 0.85
C GLY A 55 14.82 -14.52 1.72
N TRP A 56 14.87 -14.65 3.04
CA TRP A 56 14.56 -13.60 4.00
C TRP A 56 15.76 -13.23 4.87
N GLU A 57 15.81 -12.00 5.34
CA GLU A 57 16.72 -11.52 6.38
C GLU A 57 15.94 -10.98 7.58
N THR A 58 16.45 -11.18 8.79
CA THR A 58 15.85 -10.62 10.00
C THR A 58 16.37 -9.21 10.19
N ALA A 59 15.48 -8.22 10.05
CA ALA A 59 15.80 -6.82 10.23
C ALA A 59 15.79 -6.43 11.72
N ALA A 60 14.85 -6.98 12.49
CA ALA A 60 14.73 -6.71 13.93
C ALA A 60 14.03 -7.86 14.67
N GLY A 61 14.31 -7.97 15.97
CA GLY A 61 13.67 -8.94 16.86
C GLY A 61 13.85 -10.40 16.43
N ASN A 62 12.91 -11.25 16.84
CA ASN A 62 12.90 -12.67 16.49
C ASN A 62 11.49 -13.09 16.03
N VAL A 63 11.43 -13.82 14.92
CA VAL A 63 10.20 -14.44 14.41
C VAL A 63 10.17 -15.91 14.84
N THR A 64 9.07 -16.36 15.41
CA THR A 64 8.83 -17.78 15.74
C THR A 64 7.88 -18.40 14.72
N PHE A 65 7.69 -19.73 14.78
CA PHE A 65 6.85 -20.45 13.82
C PHE A 65 5.93 -21.43 14.56
N ASP A 66 4.68 -21.48 14.13
CA ASP A 66 3.68 -22.45 14.59
C ASP A 66 2.77 -22.90 13.44
N ASP A 67 1.68 -23.61 13.74
CA ASP A 67 0.73 -24.13 12.74
C ASP A 67 0.04 -23.01 11.91
N ASN A 68 0.09 -21.75 12.37
CA ASN A 68 -0.41 -20.57 11.65
C ASN A 68 0.66 -19.91 10.75
N GLY A 69 1.90 -20.40 10.76
CA GLY A 69 3.02 -19.87 10.00
C GLY A 69 4.00 -19.05 10.86
N ALA A 70 4.56 -17.99 10.28
CA ALA A 70 5.47 -17.08 10.95
C ALA A 70 4.70 -16.19 11.95
N ALA A 71 5.14 -16.17 13.21
CA ALA A 71 4.55 -15.40 14.29
C ALA A 71 5.49 -14.25 14.69
N PHE A 72 4.99 -13.02 14.52
CA PHE A 72 5.63 -11.78 14.91
C PHE A 72 4.98 -11.31 16.20
N THR A 73 5.73 -11.29 17.31
CA THR A 73 5.13 -11.09 18.64
C THR A 73 5.76 -9.94 19.41
N ILE A 74 4.91 -9.05 19.93
CA ILE A 74 5.26 -8.05 20.94
C ILE A 74 4.96 -8.66 22.31
N ASN A 75 6.00 -8.94 23.08
CA ASN A 75 5.88 -9.39 24.47
C ASN A 75 6.04 -8.23 25.46
N GLN A 76 6.77 -7.20 25.06
CA GLN A 76 7.06 -6.03 25.89
C GLN A 76 7.37 -4.80 25.02
N LYS A 77 7.46 -3.65 25.68
CA LYS A 77 7.89 -2.39 25.07
C LYS A 77 9.23 -2.54 24.34
N GLY A 78 9.29 -2.00 23.13
CA GLY A 78 10.47 -2.04 22.25
C GLY A 78 10.56 -3.27 21.36
N ASP A 79 9.71 -4.28 21.55
CA ASP A 79 9.62 -5.39 20.60
C ASP A 79 9.03 -4.89 19.27
N ALA A 80 9.76 -5.13 18.18
CA ALA A 80 9.32 -4.88 16.82
C ALA A 80 9.94 -5.92 15.87
N PRO A 81 9.53 -7.20 15.96
CA PRO A 81 10.10 -8.23 15.09
C PRO A 81 9.72 -7.97 13.63
N THR A 82 10.74 -8.03 12.76
CA THR A 82 10.64 -7.66 11.34
C THR A 82 11.54 -8.54 10.48
N ILE A 83 11.04 -8.98 9.33
CA ILE A 83 11.83 -9.66 8.29
C ILE A 83 11.65 -8.95 6.95
N ASP A 84 12.71 -8.98 6.14
CA ASP A 84 12.73 -8.41 4.79
C ASP A 84 13.10 -9.50 3.78
N THR A 85 12.63 -9.40 2.54
CA THR A 85 13.19 -10.20 1.45
C THR A 85 14.64 -9.77 1.21
N LYS A 86 15.53 -10.74 0.96
CA LYS A 86 16.94 -10.43 0.66
C LYS A 86 17.10 -9.68 -0.65
N ASP A 87 16.30 -10.08 -1.64
CA ASP A 87 16.35 -9.55 -3.00
C ASP A 87 15.20 -8.56 -3.22
N TYR A 88 15.46 -7.59 -4.09
CA TYR A 88 14.48 -6.64 -4.58
C TYR A 88 13.72 -7.23 -5.76
N PHE A 89 12.49 -6.78 -5.97
CA PHE A 89 11.72 -7.03 -7.19
C PHE A 89 11.30 -5.70 -7.80
N PHE A 90 11.06 -5.67 -9.11
CA PHE A 90 10.82 -4.42 -9.82
C PHE A 90 9.56 -4.46 -10.66
N PHE A 91 8.53 -3.76 -10.18
CA PHE A 91 7.13 -4.03 -10.52
C PHE A 91 6.74 -5.49 -10.25
N GLY A 92 5.46 -5.75 -10.08
CA GLY A 92 5.06 -7.10 -9.73
C GLY A 92 3.77 -7.19 -8.99
N ARG A 93 3.57 -8.37 -8.43
CA ARG A 93 2.44 -8.69 -7.58
C ARG A 93 2.93 -9.34 -6.30
N VAL A 94 2.54 -8.79 -5.17
CA VAL A 94 2.84 -9.32 -3.84
C VAL A 94 1.55 -9.80 -3.21
N GLU A 95 1.54 -11.04 -2.74
CA GLU A 95 0.41 -11.66 -2.04
C GLU A 95 0.90 -12.18 -0.69
N VAL A 96 0.25 -11.75 0.39
CA VAL A 96 0.58 -12.14 1.77
C VAL A 96 -0.69 -12.62 2.46
N GLU A 97 -0.70 -13.87 2.90
CA GLU A 97 -1.78 -14.43 3.74
C GLU A 97 -1.47 -14.12 5.21
N MET A 98 -2.13 -13.10 5.76
CA MET A 98 -1.86 -12.57 7.11
C MET A 98 -3.12 -12.56 7.98
N LYS A 99 -2.92 -12.79 9.28
CA LYS A 99 -3.87 -12.45 10.34
C LYS A 99 -3.20 -11.41 11.25
N ALA A 100 -3.80 -10.23 11.37
CA ALA A 100 -3.23 -9.12 12.10
C ALA A 100 -3.20 -9.37 13.61
N ALA A 101 -2.35 -8.64 14.32
CA ALA A 101 -2.32 -8.67 15.77
C ALA A 101 -3.49 -7.87 16.37
N PRO A 102 -4.11 -8.35 17.46
CA PRO A 102 -5.03 -7.54 18.26
C PRO A 102 -4.25 -6.58 19.18
N GLY A 103 -5.00 -5.69 19.84
CA GLY A 103 -4.49 -4.79 20.88
C GLY A 103 -4.47 -3.34 20.43
N THR A 104 -4.95 -2.44 21.30
CA THR A 104 -4.88 -0.99 21.07
C THR A 104 -3.43 -0.57 20.82
N GLY A 105 -3.19 0.26 19.80
CA GLY A 105 -1.86 0.76 19.51
C GLY A 105 -0.90 -0.23 18.83
N VAL A 106 -1.28 -1.50 18.66
CA VAL A 106 -0.46 -2.51 17.99
C VAL A 106 -0.71 -2.45 16.48
N VAL A 107 0.35 -2.45 15.69
CA VAL A 107 0.30 -2.31 14.24
C VAL A 107 0.94 -3.53 13.59
N SER A 108 0.24 -4.11 12.61
CA SER A 108 0.73 -5.20 11.75
C SER A 108 0.92 -4.66 10.34
N SER A 109 2.14 -4.75 9.82
CA SER A 109 2.58 -4.04 8.61
C SER A 109 3.04 -5.01 7.52
N ILE A 110 2.58 -4.74 6.29
CA ILE A 110 3.13 -5.32 5.06
C ILE A 110 3.62 -4.15 4.23
N VAL A 111 4.94 -4.02 4.07
CA VAL A 111 5.54 -2.85 3.42
C VAL A 111 6.39 -3.29 2.23
N MET A 112 6.17 -2.70 1.07
CA MET A 112 7.08 -2.75 -0.06
C MET A 112 7.88 -1.44 -0.04
N GLU A 113 9.21 -1.51 0.06
CA GLU A 113 10.06 -0.33 0.24
C GLU A 113 11.31 -0.38 -0.64
N SER A 114 11.63 0.75 -1.28
CA SER A 114 12.84 0.94 -2.07
C SER A 114 13.94 1.68 -1.31
N ASP A 115 15.16 1.64 -1.84
CA ASP A 115 16.28 2.41 -1.29
C ASP A 115 16.11 3.94 -1.44
N ASP A 116 15.25 4.42 -2.34
CA ASP A 116 14.89 5.85 -2.41
C ASP A 116 13.69 6.25 -1.56
N LEU A 117 13.11 5.30 -0.82
CA LEU A 117 11.91 5.45 0.01
C LEU A 117 10.63 5.69 -0.82
N ASP A 118 10.57 5.12 -2.03
CA ASP A 118 9.28 4.75 -2.61
C ASP A 118 8.70 3.59 -1.78
N GLU A 119 7.41 3.67 -1.43
CA GLU A 119 6.77 2.80 -0.44
C GLU A 119 5.34 2.48 -0.86
N ILE A 120 4.91 1.23 -0.62
CA ILE A 120 3.51 0.77 -0.75
C ILE A 120 3.22 -0.15 0.42
N ASP A 121 2.15 0.11 1.17
CA ASP A 121 1.92 -0.63 2.41
C ASP A 121 0.45 -0.99 2.67
N TRP A 122 0.32 -1.93 3.63
CA TRP A 122 -0.89 -2.23 4.38
C TRP A 122 -0.58 -2.09 5.87
N GLU A 123 -1.46 -1.39 6.59
CA GLU A 123 -1.34 -1.19 8.03
C GLU A 123 -2.63 -1.60 8.73
N ALA A 124 -2.58 -2.71 9.49
CA ALA A 124 -3.67 -3.13 10.36
C ALA A 124 -3.41 -2.69 11.79
N VAL A 125 -4.30 -1.87 12.32
CA VAL A 125 -4.26 -1.41 13.72
C VAL A 125 -5.12 -2.33 14.57
N GLY A 126 -4.54 -2.92 15.62
CA GLY A 126 -5.17 -3.98 16.42
C GLY A 126 -6.44 -3.57 17.16
N GLY A 127 -6.66 -2.27 17.39
CA GLY A 127 -7.89 -1.72 17.96
C GLY A 127 -9.01 -1.46 16.92
N TYR A 128 -8.71 -1.53 15.62
CA TYR A 128 -9.67 -1.29 14.55
C TYR A 128 -10.10 -2.61 13.90
N THR A 129 -11.26 -3.12 14.31
CA THR A 129 -11.74 -4.45 13.90
C THR A 129 -12.63 -4.43 12.65
N ASP A 130 -12.79 -3.27 12.01
CA ASP A 130 -13.72 -3.05 10.88
C ASP A 130 -13.04 -2.44 9.65
N ARG A 131 -11.71 -2.28 9.68
CA ARG A 131 -10.95 -1.62 8.61
C ARG A 131 -9.46 -1.97 8.64
N ILE A 132 -8.81 -1.74 7.51
CA ILE A 132 -7.35 -1.73 7.35
C ILE A 132 -6.93 -0.50 6.54
N GLU A 133 -5.75 0.02 6.78
CA GLU A 133 -5.20 1.14 6.01
C GLU A 133 -4.37 0.64 4.83
N THR A 134 -4.46 1.38 3.73
CA THR A 134 -3.53 1.32 2.60
C THR A 134 -2.80 2.65 2.52
N ASN A 135 -1.49 2.63 2.26
CA ASN A 135 -0.74 3.87 2.08
C ASN A 135 0.35 3.70 1.01
N TYR A 136 0.92 4.85 0.61
CA TYR A 136 2.08 4.88 -0.28
C TYR A 136 2.91 6.14 -0.05
N PHE A 137 4.22 6.03 -0.25
CA PHE A 137 5.14 7.17 -0.26
C PHE A 137 5.96 7.18 -1.54
N GLY A 138 6.26 8.39 -2.01
CA GLY A 138 7.16 8.58 -3.15
C GLY A 138 8.40 9.31 -2.69
N LYS A 139 9.58 8.70 -2.82
CA LYS A 139 10.89 9.28 -2.51
C LYS A 139 11.00 9.81 -1.09
N GLY A 140 10.31 9.16 -0.14
CA GLY A 140 10.26 9.56 1.27
C GLY A 140 9.59 10.92 1.49
N ASP A 141 8.79 11.42 0.55
CA ASP A 141 8.05 12.67 0.74
C ASP A 141 6.97 12.45 1.79
N THR A 142 7.12 13.12 2.94
CA THR A 142 6.15 13.14 4.04
C THR A 142 5.52 14.53 4.24
N THR A 143 5.61 15.40 3.22
CA THR A 143 5.08 16.79 3.29
C THR A 143 3.56 16.83 3.52
N THR A 144 2.85 15.80 3.05
CA THR A 144 1.40 15.63 3.22
C THR A 144 1.09 14.23 3.73
N TYR A 145 0.03 14.11 4.52
CA TYR A 145 -0.57 12.84 4.95
C TYR A 145 -1.97 12.76 4.33
N ASP A 146 -2.00 12.66 3.01
CA ASP A 146 -3.21 12.62 2.19
C ASP A 146 -3.26 11.35 1.33
N ARG A 147 -2.43 10.37 1.70
CA ARG A 147 -2.16 9.16 0.91
C ARG A 147 -2.67 7.91 1.59
N GLU A 148 -2.94 7.97 2.89
CA GLU A 148 -3.66 6.92 3.59
C GLU A 148 -5.10 6.80 3.06
N THR A 149 -5.60 5.57 3.02
CA THR A 149 -7.01 5.31 2.80
C THR A 149 -7.39 4.06 3.58
N TRP A 150 -8.38 4.23 4.46
CA TRP A 150 -9.00 3.13 5.19
C TRP A 150 -10.02 2.42 4.31
N VAL A 151 -9.89 1.10 4.20
CA VAL A 151 -10.84 0.24 3.50
C VAL A 151 -11.52 -0.67 4.51
N ASN A 152 -12.81 -0.92 4.31
CA ASN A 152 -13.59 -1.77 5.21
C ASN A 152 -13.11 -3.22 5.12
N LEU A 153 -12.87 -3.82 6.29
CA LEU A 153 -12.51 -5.23 6.42
C LEU A 153 -12.94 -5.71 7.80
N ASP A 154 -13.84 -6.69 7.85
CA ASP A 154 -14.32 -7.23 9.12
C ASP A 154 -13.28 -8.16 9.74
N THR A 155 -12.93 -7.88 11.00
CA THR A 155 -12.13 -8.74 11.88
C THR A 155 -10.75 -9.18 11.35
N PRO A 156 -9.88 -8.27 10.85
CA PRO A 156 -8.54 -8.63 10.35
C PRO A 156 -7.64 -9.28 11.41
N GLN A 157 -7.98 -9.15 12.69
CA GLN A 157 -7.27 -9.76 13.82
C GLN A 157 -7.73 -11.19 14.14
N GLU A 158 -8.91 -11.60 13.66
CA GLU A 158 -9.50 -12.92 13.96
C GLU A 158 -9.33 -13.90 12.80
N THR A 159 -9.33 -13.41 11.56
CA THR A 159 -9.28 -14.23 10.34
C THR A 159 -8.06 -13.94 9.48
N PHE A 160 -7.56 -14.97 8.81
CA PHE A 160 -6.57 -14.80 7.76
C PHE A 160 -7.23 -14.20 6.51
N HIS A 161 -6.59 -13.19 5.93
CA HIS A 161 -6.92 -12.63 4.64
C HIS A 161 -5.70 -12.64 3.73
N THR A 162 -5.93 -12.72 2.42
CA THR A 162 -4.88 -12.52 1.43
C THR A 162 -4.86 -11.04 1.05
N TYR A 163 -3.83 -10.34 1.51
CA TYR A 163 -3.54 -8.97 1.13
C TYR A 163 -2.66 -8.98 -0.12
N THR A 164 -3.11 -8.29 -1.15
CA THR A 164 -2.40 -8.23 -2.42
C THR A 164 -2.09 -6.79 -2.81
N VAL A 165 -0.90 -6.57 -3.33
CA VAL A 165 -0.56 -5.38 -4.12
C VAL A 165 -0.20 -5.83 -5.53
N ASP A 166 -0.90 -5.32 -6.53
CA ASP A 166 -0.52 -5.39 -7.94
C ASP A 166 0.06 -4.04 -8.36
N TRP A 167 1.36 -4.00 -8.63
CA TRP A 167 2.15 -2.81 -8.83
C TRP A 167 2.78 -2.81 -10.22
N THR A 168 2.29 -1.91 -11.06
CA THR A 168 2.79 -1.70 -12.42
C THR A 168 3.36 -0.30 -12.56
N LYS A 169 3.91 0.05 -13.72
CA LYS A 169 4.28 1.44 -14.02
C LYS A 169 3.05 2.38 -14.13
N ASP A 170 1.86 1.83 -14.37
CA ASP A 170 0.66 2.61 -14.71
C ASP A 170 -0.27 2.79 -13.50
N SER A 171 -0.32 1.81 -12.60
CA SER A 171 -1.12 1.85 -11.38
C SER A 171 -0.68 0.87 -10.29
N ILE A 172 -0.96 1.23 -9.04
CA ILE A 172 -0.93 0.36 -7.86
C ILE A 172 -2.37 -0.03 -7.55
N THR A 173 -2.64 -1.32 -7.40
CA THR A 173 -3.94 -1.83 -6.99
C THR A 173 -3.80 -2.71 -5.77
N TRP A 174 -4.51 -2.34 -4.71
CA TRP A 174 -4.64 -3.12 -3.49
C TRP A 174 -5.86 -4.04 -3.60
N LEU A 175 -5.70 -5.30 -3.22
CA LEU A 175 -6.77 -6.29 -3.19
C LEU A 175 -6.80 -7.01 -1.83
N ILE A 176 -8.00 -7.38 -1.41
CA ILE A 176 -8.25 -8.24 -0.24
C ILE A 176 -9.05 -9.45 -0.74
N ASP A 177 -8.52 -10.65 -0.50
CA ASP A 177 -9.13 -11.93 -0.92
C ASP A 177 -9.51 -11.94 -2.41
N GLY A 178 -8.63 -11.34 -3.24
CA GLY A 178 -8.81 -11.22 -4.69
C GLY A 178 -9.73 -10.08 -5.15
N ASN A 179 -10.36 -9.33 -4.25
CA ASN A 179 -11.23 -8.20 -4.59
C ASN A 179 -10.45 -6.88 -4.51
N SER A 180 -10.45 -6.09 -5.59
CA SER A 180 -9.82 -4.77 -5.58
C SER A 180 -10.56 -3.81 -4.63
N VAL A 181 -9.81 -3.18 -3.74
CA VAL A 181 -10.34 -2.23 -2.74
C VAL A 181 -9.82 -0.80 -2.94
N ARG A 182 -8.68 -0.64 -3.62
CA ARG A 182 -8.10 0.66 -3.97
C ARG A 182 -7.25 0.54 -5.23
N THR A 183 -7.30 1.56 -6.08
CA THR A 183 -6.35 1.75 -7.18
C THR A 183 -5.86 3.19 -7.18
N VAL A 184 -4.54 3.38 -7.32
CA VAL A 184 -3.90 4.67 -7.53
C VAL A 184 -3.17 4.62 -8.87
N LYS A 185 -3.56 5.47 -9.81
CA LYS A 185 -2.88 5.61 -11.10
C LYS A 185 -1.64 6.49 -10.95
N TYR A 186 -0.67 6.28 -11.84
CA TYR A 186 0.56 7.07 -11.93
C TYR A 186 0.32 8.59 -11.80
N ALA A 187 -0.63 9.13 -12.56
CA ALA A 187 -0.94 10.56 -12.59
C ALA A 187 -1.55 11.09 -11.28
N GLU A 188 -2.22 10.26 -10.49
CA GLU A 188 -2.85 10.67 -9.22
C GLU A 188 -1.79 10.91 -8.14
N ALA A 189 -0.62 10.26 -8.24
CA ALA A 189 0.51 10.43 -7.34
C ALA A 189 1.39 11.63 -7.74
N LYS A 190 0.80 12.83 -7.70
CA LYS A 190 1.42 14.13 -8.08
C LYS A 190 2.02 14.08 -9.50
N ASP A 191 1.19 13.77 -10.49
CA ASP A 191 1.59 13.62 -11.90
C ASP A 191 2.76 12.64 -12.10
N GLY A 192 2.85 11.61 -11.25
CA GLY A 192 3.90 10.60 -11.27
C GLY A 192 5.14 10.90 -10.44
N SER A 193 5.30 12.14 -9.96
CA SER A 193 6.50 12.55 -9.22
C SER A 193 6.59 11.92 -7.81
N ARG A 194 5.50 11.34 -7.32
CA ARG A 194 5.41 10.58 -6.06
C ARG A 194 4.85 9.18 -6.24
N TYR A 195 4.80 8.70 -7.48
CA TYR A 195 4.40 7.33 -7.73
C TYR A 195 5.55 6.37 -7.41
N PRO A 196 5.33 5.35 -6.55
CA PRO A 196 6.30 4.29 -6.31
C PRO A 196 6.71 3.58 -7.60
N GLN A 197 7.99 3.65 -7.94
CA GLN A 197 8.44 3.27 -9.29
C GLN A 197 9.88 2.75 -9.33
N THR A 198 10.43 2.34 -8.20
CA THR A 198 11.82 1.87 -8.08
C THR A 198 11.83 0.51 -7.39
N PRO A 199 12.85 -0.35 -7.59
CA PRO A 199 12.86 -1.71 -7.05
C PRO A 199 12.64 -1.73 -5.54
N MET A 200 11.82 -2.67 -5.05
CA MET A 200 11.44 -2.75 -3.65
C MET A 200 11.75 -4.11 -3.05
N LYS A 201 12.06 -4.12 -1.75
CA LYS A 201 11.98 -5.31 -0.90
C LYS A 201 10.59 -5.40 -0.29
N LEU A 202 10.18 -6.61 0.07
CA LEU A 202 9.01 -6.83 0.92
C LEU A 202 9.47 -6.95 2.37
N ARG A 203 8.85 -6.17 3.25
CA ARG A 203 9.09 -6.12 4.69
C ARG A 203 7.81 -6.52 5.42
N LEU A 204 7.93 -7.40 6.40
CA LEU A 204 6.82 -7.88 7.22
C LEU A 204 7.18 -7.69 8.68
N GLY A 205 6.29 -7.07 9.45
CA GLY A 205 6.57 -6.83 10.86
C GLY A 205 5.37 -6.37 11.67
N ILE A 206 5.55 -6.40 12.98
CA ILE A 206 4.62 -5.89 13.98
C ILE A 206 5.35 -4.86 14.84
N TRP A 207 4.67 -3.81 15.27
CA TRP A 207 5.24 -2.79 16.15
C TRP A 207 4.16 -2.08 16.95
N ALA A 208 4.56 -1.40 18.02
CA ALA A 208 3.64 -0.62 18.86
C ALA A 208 3.61 0.84 18.41
N GLY A 209 2.69 1.19 17.50
CA GLY A 209 2.40 2.58 17.13
C GLY A 209 1.91 3.41 18.33
N GLY A 210 1.20 2.77 19.25
CA GLY A 210 0.78 3.32 20.53
C GLY A 210 1.85 3.33 21.63
N ASP A 211 3.13 3.09 21.34
CA ASP A 211 4.14 3.22 22.39
C ASP A 211 4.13 4.64 22.99
N PRO A 212 4.13 4.80 24.32
CA PRO A 212 4.12 6.13 24.96
C PRO A 212 5.36 6.99 24.66
N ASP A 213 6.44 6.42 24.10
CA ASP A 213 7.61 7.19 23.62
C ASP A 213 7.44 7.70 22.18
N ASN A 214 6.40 7.26 21.45
CA ASN A 214 6.11 7.74 20.10
C ASN A 214 5.52 9.16 20.13
N GLY A 215 5.54 9.82 18.97
CA GLY A 215 4.85 11.09 18.79
C GLY A 215 3.35 10.95 18.97
N GLN A 216 2.71 11.95 19.59
CA GLN A 216 1.28 11.95 19.89
C GLN A 216 0.39 11.63 18.67
N GLY A 217 0.73 12.17 17.49
CA GLY A 217 -0.04 11.93 16.27
C GLY A 217 -0.07 10.45 15.86
N THR A 218 0.98 9.70 16.16
CA THR A 218 1.09 8.28 15.82
C THR A 218 0.40 7.41 16.83
N ILE A 219 0.48 7.78 18.11
CA ILE A 219 -0.33 7.14 19.15
C ILE A 219 -1.82 7.31 18.81
N GLU A 220 -2.23 8.52 18.40
CA GLU A 220 -3.61 8.79 17.98
C GLU A 220 -4.01 8.01 16.72
N TRP A 221 -3.16 7.98 15.70
CA TRP A 221 -3.38 7.19 14.48
C TRP A 221 -3.55 5.70 14.79
N ALA A 222 -2.69 5.14 15.65
CA ALA A 222 -2.72 3.76 16.11
C ALA A 222 -3.89 3.45 17.08
N GLY A 223 -4.76 4.43 17.35
CA GLY A 223 -5.98 4.24 18.13
C GLY A 223 -5.81 4.34 19.65
N GLY A 224 -4.65 4.79 20.13
CA GLY A 224 -4.36 5.01 21.53
C GLY A 224 -3.06 4.34 22.00
N GLU A 225 -2.73 4.55 23.28
CA GLU A 225 -1.54 3.95 23.89
C GLU A 225 -1.65 2.42 23.98
N THR A 226 -0.54 1.74 23.70
CA THR A 226 -0.41 0.29 23.81
C THR A 226 -0.33 -0.15 25.27
N ASP A 227 -1.25 -1.01 25.68
CA ASP A 227 -1.22 -1.63 27.01
C ASP A 227 -0.41 -2.92 27.00
N TYR A 228 0.89 -2.80 27.25
CA TYR A 228 1.81 -3.95 27.33
C TYR A 228 1.45 -4.97 28.43
N THR A 229 0.56 -4.66 29.38
CA THR A 229 0.10 -5.65 30.37
C THR A 229 -0.83 -6.70 29.77
N GLN A 230 -1.37 -6.44 28.57
CA GLN A 230 -2.17 -7.38 27.78
C GLN A 230 -1.34 -8.18 26.75
N ALA A 231 -0.02 -7.96 26.71
CA ALA A 231 0.88 -8.77 25.91
C ALA A 231 0.82 -10.26 26.35
N PRO A 232 1.10 -11.22 25.45
CA PRO A 232 1.64 -11.02 24.10
C PRO A 232 0.60 -10.61 23.05
N PHE A 233 1.04 -9.81 22.07
CA PHE A 233 0.30 -9.52 20.84
C PHE A 233 1.02 -10.14 19.66
N SER A 234 0.32 -10.92 18.83
CA SER A 234 0.95 -11.67 17.73
C SER A 234 0.24 -11.43 16.41
N MET A 235 1.01 -11.01 15.41
CA MET A 235 0.67 -11.05 13.98
C MET A 235 1.15 -12.39 13.42
N TYR A 236 0.36 -12.98 12.53
CA TYR A 236 0.70 -14.23 11.87
C TYR A 236 0.73 -14.06 10.35
N VAL A 237 1.78 -14.58 9.72
CA VAL A 237 1.88 -14.67 8.26
C VAL A 237 2.03 -16.12 7.87
N LYS A 238 1.08 -16.61 7.10
CA LYS A 238 1.00 -18.02 6.70
C LYS A 238 1.78 -18.28 5.42
N SER A 239 1.60 -17.43 4.42
CA SER A 239 2.26 -17.57 3.13
C SER A 239 2.53 -16.23 2.46
N VAL A 240 3.55 -16.21 1.61
CA VAL A 240 3.95 -15.07 0.78
C VAL A 240 4.20 -15.55 -0.64
N THR A 241 3.76 -14.78 -1.63
CA THR A 241 4.15 -14.93 -3.03
C THR A 241 4.49 -13.56 -3.63
N VAL A 242 5.69 -13.44 -4.18
CA VAL A 242 6.18 -12.27 -4.92
C VAL A 242 6.40 -12.67 -6.37
N THR A 243 5.63 -12.07 -7.27
CA THR A 243 5.81 -12.19 -8.72
C THR A 243 6.56 -10.97 -9.21
N ASN A 244 7.80 -11.14 -9.68
CA ASN A 244 8.63 -10.08 -10.20
C ASN A 244 8.41 -9.90 -11.70
N TYR A 245 7.90 -8.74 -12.13
CA TYR A 245 7.62 -8.48 -13.55
C TYR A 245 8.88 -8.16 -14.36
N ASN A 246 10.00 -7.85 -13.71
CA ASN A 246 11.27 -7.61 -14.35
C ASN A 246 12.40 -8.37 -13.64
N PRO A 247 12.45 -9.71 -13.73
CA PRO A 247 13.50 -10.51 -13.08
C PRO A 247 14.90 -10.05 -13.51
N ALA A 248 15.82 -9.95 -12.56
CA ALA A 248 17.18 -9.47 -12.78
C ALA A 248 18.18 -10.05 -11.78
N ASP A 249 19.47 -10.17 -12.16
CA ASP A 249 20.55 -10.42 -11.19
C ASP A 249 20.74 -9.23 -10.25
N THR A 250 20.68 -8.02 -10.81
CA THR A 250 20.77 -6.76 -10.07
C THR A 250 19.96 -5.65 -10.74
N TYR A 251 19.62 -4.62 -9.97
CA TYR A 251 19.10 -3.35 -10.47
C TYR A 251 20.10 -2.22 -10.19
N GLU A 252 20.61 -1.59 -11.23
CA GLU A 252 21.51 -0.45 -11.11
C GLU A 252 20.78 0.86 -11.37
N TRP A 253 21.02 1.85 -10.52
CA TRP A 253 20.50 3.20 -10.67
C TRP A 253 21.45 4.01 -11.56
N SER A 254 21.08 4.26 -12.82
CA SER A 254 21.96 4.96 -13.77
C SER A 254 22.10 6.46 -13.50
N ASP A 255 21.21 7.03 -12.68
CA ASP A 255 21.21 8.43 -12.26
C ASP A 255 20.48 8.62 -10.91
N THR A 256 20.39 9.86 -10.42
CA THR A 256 19.79 10.20 -9.13
C THR A 256 18.33 10.70 -9.24
N SER A 257 17.65 10.45 -10.35
CA SER A 257 16.29 10.97 -10.59
C SER A 257 15.21 10.25 -9.77
N GLY A 258 15.45 8.99 -9.40
CA GLY A 258 14.46 8.07 -8.87
C GLY A 258 13.29 7.79 -9.80
N SER A 259 13.52 7.89 -11.11
CA SER A 259 12.56 7.49 -12.12
C SER A 259 12.79 6.03 -12.51
N TYR A 260 11.72 5.29 -12.79
CA TYR A 260 11.84 3.88 -13.18
C TYR A 260 12.69 3.67 -14.45
N GLN A 261 12.81 4.69 -15.30
CA GLN A 261 13.63 4.69 -16.51
C GLN A 261 15.14 4.71 -16.22
N SER A 262 15.57 5.17 -15.03
CA SER A 262 16.97 5.14 -14.61
C SER A 262 17.41 3.77 -14.13
N ILE A 263 16.47 2.86 -13.85
CA ILE A 263 16.76 1.52 -13.38
C ILE A 263 17.23 0.63 -14.54
N LYS A 264 18.42 0.04 -14.39
CA LYS A 264 19.02 -0.90 -15.34
C LYS A 264 19.06 -2.29 -14.71
N ALA A 265 18.18 -3.17 -15.21
CA ALA A 265 18.22 -4.60 -14.90
C ALA A 265 19.37 -5.28 -15.67
N SER A 266 20.19 -6.05 -14.98
CA SER A 266 21.46 -6.58 -15.52
C SER A 266 21.37 -7.89 -16.32
N ASN A 267 20.16 -8.41 -16.61
CA ASN A 267 19.95 -9.79 -17.07
C ASN A 267 21.01 -10.38 -18.02
N GLY A 268 21.77 -11.32 -17.48
CA GLY A 268 22.37 -12.44 -18.20
C GLY A 268 21.32 -13.51 -18.54
N THR A 269 20.28 -13.15 -19.28
CA THR A 269 19.40 -14.14 -19.91
C THR A 269 18.89 -13.58 -21.23
N SER A 270 19.45 -14.10 -22.32
CA SER A 270 18.93 -13.92 -23.67
C SER A 270 17.51 -14.46 -23.73
N SER A 271 16.52 -13.56 -23.65
CA SER A 271 15.18 -13.83 -24.17
C SER A 271 15.19 -13.62 -25.68
N ASP A 272 15.96 -14.45 -26.38
CA ASP A 272 15.83 -14.57 -27.84
C ASP A 272 14.64 -15.48 -28.12
N SER A 273 13.44 -14.91 -27.96
CA SER A 273 12.22 -15.44 -28.57
C SER A 273 11.94 -14.68 -29.86
N SER A 274 12.98 -14.50 -30.67
CA SER A 274 12.85 -14.11 -32.07
C SER A 274 12.81 -15.40 -32.88
N SER A 275 11.62 -15.91 -33.17
CA SER A 275 11.44 -16.91 -34.22
C SER A 275 11.76 -16.26 -35.57
N SER A 276 13.05 -16.11 -35.88
CA SER A 276 13.51 -15.72 -37.20
C SER A 276 13.59 -16.97 -38.06
N SER A 277 12.57 -17.19 -38.87
CA SER A 277 12.65 -18.06 -40.03
C SER A 277 13.67 -17.46 -41.02
N THR A 278 14.88 -18.00 -41.01
CA THR A 278 15.94 -17.70 -41.96
C THR A 278 15.51 -18.18 -43.35
N SER A 279 15.32 -17.26 -44.28
CA SER A 279 15.48 -17.53 -45.71
C SER A 279 16.27 -16.37 -46.29
N SER A 280 17.55 -16.64 -46.40
CA SER A 280 18.56 -15.86 -47.11
C SER A 280 18.19 -15.73 -48.57
N ASP A 281 18.14 -14.50 -49.10
CA ASP A 281 18.58 -14.27 -50.46
C ASP A 281 19.15 -12.85 -50.64
N SER A 282 20.37 -12.84 -51.17
CA SER A 282 21.20 -11.66 -51.39
C SER A 282 20.74 -10.90 -52.62
N SER A 283 20.62 -9.58 -52.47
CA SER A 283 20.38 -8.63 -53.56
C SER A 283 21.55 -8.61 -54.55
N SER A 284 21.25 -8.81 -55.83
CA SER A 284 22.12 -8.39 -56.94
C SER A 284 21.34 -7.46 -57.87
N THR A 285 21.91 -6.28 -58.07
CA THR A 285 21.41 -5.20 -58.91
C THR A 285 21.57 -5.56 -60.39
N THR A 286 20.49 -5.56 -61.16
CA THR A 286 20.57 -5.29 -62.62
C THR A 286 19.40 -4.43 -63.07
N THR A 287 19.73 -3.48 -63.94
CA THR A 287 18.91 -2.44 -64.53
C THR A 287 18.23 -2.93 -65.82
N GLY A 288 17.01 -2.42 -66.06
CA GLY A 288 16.50 -2.16 -67.41
C GLY A 288 15.27 -2.98 -67.83
N GLY A 289 14.24 -2.27 -68.33
CA GLY A 289 13.24 -2.86 -69.22
C GLY A 289 11.79 -2.48 -68.94
N SER A 290 11.35 -1.38 -69.54
CA SER A 290 9.95 -0.95 -69.65
C SER A 290 9.09 -1.96 -70.43
N SER A 291 7.82 -2.17 -70.04
CA SER A 291 6.65 -2.00 -70.94
C SER A 291 5.28 -2.36 -70.31
N THR A 292 4.38 -1.42 -70.52
CA THR A 292 2.92 -1.32 -70.47
C THR A 292 2.06 -2.55 -70.84
N SER A 293 0.96 -2.75 -70.09
CA SER A 293 -0.43 -3.03 -70.57
C SER A 293 -1.36 -3.11 -69.34
N THR A 294 -2.33 -2.19 -69.10
CA THR A 294 -3.72 -2.12 -69.62
C THR A 294 -4.39 -3.52 -69.67
N ALA A 295 -5.59 -3.80 -69.18
CA ALA A 295 -6.75 -3.00 -68.80
C ALA A 295 -7.77 -3.93 -68.08
N THR A 296 -8.70 -3.34 -67.30
CA THR A 296 -10.16 -3.61 -67.24
C THR A 296 -10.64 -5.07 -67.02
N GLY A 297 -11.55 -5.40 -66.12
CA GLY A 297 -12.48 -4.66 -65.28
C GLY A 297 -13.70 -5.56 -64.99
N ALA A 298 -14.48 -5.16 -63.98
CA ALA A 298 -15.89 -5.51 -63.72
C ALA A 298 -16.26 -7.00 -63.57
N SER A 299 -17.26 -7.44 -62.81
CA SER A 299 -18.13 -6.94 -61.75
C SER A 299 -19.05 -8.14 -61.43
N THR A 300 -19.90 -7.95 -60.42
CA THR A 300 -21.22 -8.55 -60.22
C THR A 300 -21.35 -9.88 -59.47
N THR A 301 -21.95 -9.74 -58.28
CA THR A 301 -23.19 -10.43 -57.78
C THR A 301 -23.08 -11.93 -57.50
N SER A 302 -23.71 -12.50 -56.47
CA SER A 302 -24.82 -12.10 -55.61
C SER A 302 -24.98 -13.18 -54.52
N ASP A 303 -25.53 -12.75 -53.37
CA ASP A 303 -26.51 -13.42 -52.52
C ASP A 303 -26.53 -14.96 -52.40
N SER A 304 -26.53 -15.44 -51.15
CA SER A 304 -27.79 -15.95 -50.57
C SER A 304 -27.65 -16.28 -49.08
N SER A 305 -28.63 -15.74 -48.36
CA SER A 305 -29.24 -16.15 -47.09
C SER A 305 -29.30 -17.66 -46.80
N SER A 306 -29.37 -18.02 -45.52
CA SER A 306 -30.59 -18.63 -44.92
C SER A 306 -30.49 -18.76 -43.40
N ALA A 307 -31.58 -18.38 -42.75
CA ALA A 307 -31.91 -18.62 -41.35
C ALA A 307 -32.81 -19.87 -41.21
N ALA A 308 -32.85 -20.46 -40.01
CA ALA A 308 -33.96 -21.17 -39.36
C ALA A 308 -33.49 -21.46 -37.91
N THR A 309 -34.09 -20.99 -36.81
CA THR A 309 -35.46 -21.09 -36.29
C THR A 309 -35.92 -22.51 -35.94
N SER A 310 -36.07 -22.77 -34.64
CA SER A 310 -37.11 -23.65 -34.10
C SER A 310 -37.49 -23.21 -32.67
N THR A 311 -38.74 -22.79 -32.55
CA THR A 311 -39.68 -22.70 -31.40
C THR A 311 -39.97 -24.12 -30.85
N SER A 312 -40.63 -24.45 -29.72
CA SER A 312 -41.46 -23.80 -28.69
C SER A 312 -41.87 -24.86 -27.62
N ASP A 313 -42.28 -24.39 -26.43
CA ASP A 313 -43.28 -24.93 -25.47
C ASP A 313 -43.08 -26.23 -24.67
N SER A 314 -43.19 -26.14 -23.33
CA SER A 314 -44.47 -26.34 -22.63
C SER A 314 -44.38 -26.20 -21.09
N THR A 315 -45.56 -25.94 -20.51
CA THR A 315 -45.95 -25.33 -19.23
C THR A 315 -46.43 -26.32 -18.14
N SER A 316 -46.62 -25.77 -16.91
CA SER A 316 -47.61 -26.10 -15.84
C SER A 316 -47.32 -27.31 -14.92
N GLY A 317 -47.65 -27.34 -13.61
CA GLY A 317 -48.43 -26.48 -12.68
C GLY A 317 -48.04 -26.82 -11.22
N ALA A 318 -48.17 -25.94 -10.21
CA ALA A 318 -49.36 -25.48 -9.47
C ALA A 318 -49.97 -26.48 -8.45
N GLY A 319 -49.99 -26.03 -7.17
CA GLY A 319 -50.96 -26.41 -6.12
C GLY A 319 -50.37 -27.08 -4.86
N ALA A 320 -50.85 -26.91 -3.62
CA ALA A 320 -51.59 -25.89 -2.87
C ALA A 320 -51.90 -26.49 -1.47
N GLY A 321 -51.89 -25.66 -0.42
CA GLY A 321 -52.64 -25.85 0.85
C GLY A 321 -51.93 -26.60 2.00
N SER A 322 -52.21 -26.36 3.29
CA SER A 322 -53.07 -25.40 4.01
C SER A 322 -52.90 -25.61 5.54
N GLY A 323 -53.26 -24.60 6.36
CA GLY A 323 -53.61 -24.70 7.80
C GLY A 323 -52.62 -24.02 8.78
N SER A 324 -52.86 -22.86 9.41
CA SER A 324 -53.93 -22.34 10.31
C SER A 324 -53.76 -22.67 11.80
N SER A 325 -53.45 -21.65 12.63
CA SER A 325 -54.16 -21.23 13.87
C SER A 325 -53.36 -20.12 14.60
N THR A 326 -53.85 -18.88 14.73
CA THR A 326 -54.62 -18.25 15.86
C THR A 326 -53.92 -18.35 17.23
N SER A 327 -53.51 -17.26 17.92
CA SER A 327 -54.36 -16.44 18.82
C SER A 327 -53.47 -15.39 19.57
N THR A 328 -53.78 -14.10 19.54
CA THR A 328 -54.40 -13.21 20.58
C THR A 328 -53.53 -12.62 21.71
N GLY A 329 -53.70 -11.31 21.94
CA GLY A 329 -53.40 -10.55 23.18
C GLY A 329 -52.39 -9.41 22.98
N SER A 330 -52.71 -8.12 22.75
CA SER A 330 -53.46 -7.10 23.52
C SER A 330 -52.78 -6.57 24.80
N GLY A 331 -52.53 -5.25 24.80
CA GLY A 331 -52.43 -4.34 25.96
C GLY A 331 -51.08 -3.61 26.05
N SER A 332 -50.86 -2.30 25.83
CA SER A 332 -51.52 -1.02 26.19
C SER A 332 -50.85 -0.29 27.36
N GLY A 333 -50.54 1.01 27.16
CA GLY A 333 -50.19 2.03 28.18
C GLY A 333 -48.85 2.73 27.88
N SER A 334 -48.79 3.91 27.23
CA SER A 334 -49.12 5.28 27.70
C SER A 334 -48.05 5.81 28.70
N ASP A 335 -47.49 7.02 28.68
CA ASP A 335 -47.85 8.32 28.10
C ASP A 335 -46.62 9.27 28.02
N SER A 336 -46.71 10.27 27.12
CA SER A 336 -46.35 11.71 27.28
C SER A 336 -44.90 12.15 27.62
N ALA A 337 -44.35 13.27 27.14
CA ALA A 337 -44.75 14.32 26.19
C ALA A 337 -43.58 15.30 25.99
N SER A 338 -43.59 16.01 24.84
CA SER A 338 -43.14 17.41 24.58
C SER A 338 -41.66 17.79 24.80
N ALA A 339 -40.99 18.67 24.04
CA ALA A 339 -41.29 19.60 22.93
C ALA A 339 -39.90 20.06 22.39
N SER A 340 -39.58 19.94 21.09
CA SER A 340 -39.62 20.95 20.02
C SER A 340 -38.98 22.33 20.28
N GLY A 341 -38.07 22.73 19.37
CA GLY A 341 -37.71 24.13 19.04
C GLY A 341 -36.20 24.43 19.12
N SER A 342 -35.40 24.23 18.07
CA SER A 342 -35.16 25.13 16.91
C SER A 342 -34.29 26.37 17.19
N GLY A 343 -33.07 26.38 16.62
CA GLY A 343 -32.64 27.43 15.68
C GLY A 343 -31.72 28.57 16.14
N ALA A 344 -30.63 28.71 15.36
CA ALA A 344 -29.99 29.94 14.87
C ALA A 344 -28.77 30.56 15.60
N SER A 345 -27.61 30.39 14.94
CA SER A 345 -26.64 31.40 14.45
C SER A 345 -26.72 32.85 14.98
N ALA A 346 -25.58 33.38 15.45
CA ALA A 346 -25.09 34.73 15.13
C ALA A 346 -23.65 34.97 15.64
N SER A 347 -22.80 35.51 14.77
CA SER A 347 -21.70 36.46 15.06
C SER A 347 -22.02 37.75 14.27
N PRO A 348 -21.30 38.89 14.38
CA PRO A 348 -20.38 39.41 15.41
C PRO A 348 -20.74 40.85 15.86
N THR A 349 -20.00 41.43 16.82
CA THR A 349 -19.96 42.90 17.01
C THR A 349 -18.55 43.41 17.25
N THR A 350 -18.25 44.50 16.54
CA THR A 350 -17.06 45.36 16.44
C THR A 350 -16.74 46.16 17.70
N PHE A 351 -15.46 46.51 17.92
CA PHE A 351 -15.06 47.83 18.43
C PHE A 351 -13.64 48.23 17.97
N ASP A 352 -13.56 49.50 17.54
CA ASP A 352 -12.43 50.29 17.02
C ASP A 352 -11.33 50.58 18.07
N GLY A 353 -10.10 50.85 17.60
CA GLY A 353 -9.13 51.58 18.42
C GLY A 353 -7.64 51.55 18.04
N ALA A 354 -7.26 52.48 17.15
CA ALA A 354 -6.01 53.26 17.14
C ALA A 354 -4.63 52.61 16.87
N ALA A 355 -3.93 53.26 15.93
CA ALA A 355 -2.58 53.01 15.46
C ALA A 355 -1.47 53.45 16.45
N SER A 356 -0.31 52.77 16.37
CA SER A 356 1.00 53.44 16.27
C SER A 356 2.08 52.49 15.79
N ALA A 357 2.85 52.96 14.82
CA ALA A 357 4.03 52.33 14.27
C ALA A 357 5.21 52.43 15.23
N VAL A 358 6.00 51.36 15.37
CA VAL A 358 7.42 51.43 15.75
C VAL A 358 8.20 50.37 14.98
N SER A 359 9.14 50.86 14.17
CA SER A 359 10.26 50.18 13.55
C SER A 359 11.28 49.71 14.59
N ASN A 360 11.80 48.48 14.50
CA ASN A 360 13.24 48.24 14.31
C ASN A 360 13.64 46.78 14.19
N SER A 361 14.73 46.63 13.45
CA SER A 361 15.43 45.46 12.95
C SER A 361 16.24 44.66 14.00
N PHE A 362 16.73 43.52 13.52
CA PHE A 362 17.94 42.76 13.92
C PHE A 362 17.82 41.69 15.03
N VAL A 363 18.02 40.42 14.64
CA VAL A 363 19.23 39.58 14.81
C VAL A 363 18.78 38.12 14.90
N ALA A 364 19.19 37.31 13.93
CA ALA A 364 19.19 35.85 14.06
C ALA A 364 20.34 35.39 14.96
N PRO A 365 20.15 34.32 15.73
CA PRO A 365 21.25 33.40 16.00
C PRO A 365 20.92 32.01 15.45
N ALA A 366 21.87 31.51 14.68
CA ALA A 366 22.02 30.10 14.36
C ALA A 366 22.08 29.27 15.65
N LEU A 367 21.39 28.12 15.67
CA LEU A 367 21.66 27.08 16.66
C LEU A 367 21.79 25.73 15.97
N MET A 368 22.79 24.99 16.45
CA MET A 368 23.39 23.78 15.92
C MET A 368 22.39 22.64 15.69
N LEU A 369 22.57 21.97 14.55
CA LEU A 369 22.01 20.65 14.26
C LEU A 369 22.86 19.60 15.02
N ALA A 370 22.30 19.02 16.06
CA ALA A 370 22.87 17.83 16.70
C ALA A 370 22.29 16.59 16.01
N LEU A 371 23.15 15.84 15.31
CA LEU A 371 22.87 14.49 14.88
C LEU A 371 22.68 13.60 16.12
N PHE A 372 21.57 12.87 16.18
CA PHE A 372 21.49 11.62 16.94
C PHE A 372 21.08 10.51 15.99
N ALA A 373 22.08 9.74 15.57
CA ALA A 373 21.90 8.38 15.10
C ALA A 373 21.72 7.50 16.35
N ALA A 374 20.54 6.89 16.50
CA ALA A 374 20.33 5.89 17.54
C ALA A 374 20.80 4.54 17.01
N MET A 375 21.99 4.12 17.49
CA MET A 375 22.46 2.74 17.43
C MET A 375 21.54 1.86 18.30
N PHE A 376 21.09 0.73 17.78
CA PHE A 376 20.75 -0.43 18.60
C PHE A 376 21.78 -1.53 18.36
N GLN A 377 22.69 -1.67 19.33
CA GLN A 377 23.38 -2.91 19.65
C GLN A 377 22.92 -3.32 21.05
N LEU A 378 22.17 -4.42 21.14
CA LEU A 378 22.41 -5.58 22.00
C LEU A 378 21.33 -6.64 21.77
#